data_AF-A0A800LV02-F1
#
_entry.id   AF-A0A800LV02-F1
#
_cell.length_a   1.000
_cell.length_b   1.000
_cell.length_c   1.000
_cell.angle_alpha   90.00
_cell.angle_beta   90.00
_cell.angle_gamma   90.00
#
_symmetry.space_group_name_H-M   'P 1'
#
loop_
_entity.id
_entity.type
_entity.pdbx_description
1 polymer ?
#
loop_
_entity_poly.entity_id
_entity_poly.type
_entity_poly.pdbx_seq_one_letter_code
_entity_poly.pdbx_strand_id
1 'polypeptide(L)'
;MQSGDSITRPSGSVTYQGDIMETEALSLIDADRYPVHLPESTNYLTLIQQCRHDIKTYGACRLPAFTTPDATRRMAMETDRVLHAAYPCRVTHNVYLEKDNDAFSEDHPRRRGQTSELDVIAYDQIDPGDGLYILYQWDDLLHFIAEVLEHASYYRMADPLAALTVNAMHEGQHHGWHFDEAEVTTTLMIRKPEEGGFFEYVHNLRTDDRNEYDQVNRTLNDKHPDVQALEGEPGTLLIFSGYCSMHRVTPVKGHVTRYVATLCYKEQPNVYNSPEVQKLFYGRTA
;
A
#
# COMPACT_ATOMS: atom_id res chain seq x y z
N MET A 1 -46.64 27.71 -29.63
CA MET A 1 -46.17 28.55 -28.49
C MET A 1 -45.93 27.63 -27.31
N GLN A 2 -44.87 27.92 -26.55
CA GLN A 2 -44.30 27.21 -25.38
C GLN A 2 -43.40 26.00 -25.76
N SER A 3 -42.07 26.20 -25.85
CA SER A 3 -41.04 26.28 -24.77
C SER A 3 -40.85 24.90 -24.12
N GLY A 4 -39.75 24.17 -24.31
CA GLY A 4 -38.36 24.60 -24.22
C GLY A 4 -37.87 24.26 -22.82
N ASP A 5 -37.05 23.22 -22.69
CA ASP A 5 -35.99 23.08 -21.68
C ASP A 5 -35.12 21.87 -22.03
N SER A 6 -34.00 22.14 -22.70
CA SER A 6 -32.89 21.21 -22.82
C SER A 6 -32.04 21.33 -21.56
N ILE A 7 -32.04 20.29 -20.74
CA ILE A 7 -31.10 20.19 -19.63
C ILE A 7 -29.78 19.66 -20.20
N THR A 8 -28.90 20.60 -20.55
CA THR A 8 -27.48 20.37 -20.73
C THR A 8 -26.89 19.87 -19.41
N ARG A 9 -26.48 18.60 -19.36
CA ARG A 9 -25.53 18.11 -18.34
C ARG A 9 -24.12 18.52 -18.78
N PRO A 10 -23.27 19.06 -17.89
CA PRO A 10 -21.88 19.28 -18.23
C PRO A 10 -21.18 17.91 -18.29
N SER A 11 -20.81 17.51 -19.50
CA SER A 11 -19.85 16.44 -19.76
C SER A 11 -18.46 16.96 -19.44
N GLY A 12 -17.95 16.59 -18.27
CA GLY A 12 -16.57 16.80 -17.86
C GLY A 12 -15.85 15.48 -17.65
N SER A 13 -15.97 14.52 -18.59
CA SER A 13 -15.04 13.39 -18.62
C SER A 13 -13.75 13.92 -19.25
N VAL A 14 -12.75 14.22 -18.43
CA VAL A 14 -11.39 14.42 -18.92
C VAL A 14 -10.90 13.06 -19.39
N THR A 15 -11.07 12.77 -20.67
CA THR A 15 -10.39 11.67 -21.34
C THR A 15 -8.93 12.06 -21.45
N TYR A 16 -8.11 11.67 -20.47
CA TYR A 16 -6.67 11.68 -20.63
C TYR A 16 -6.34 10.76 -21.82
N GLN A 17 -5.78 11.32 -22.88
CA GLN A 17 -5.30 10.54 -24.04
C GLN A 17 -4.15 9.64 -23.55
N GLY A 18 -4.19 8.34 -23.87
CA GLY A 18 -3.26 7.33 -23.34
C GLY A 18 -1.79 7.75 -23.39
N ASP A 19 -1.36 8.33 -24.52
CA ASP A 19 0.02 8.79 -24.74
C ASP A 19 0.49 9.88 -23.76
N ILE A 20 -0.42 10.74 -23.28
CA ILE A 20 -0.10 11.81 -22.32
C ILE A 20 0.08 11.20 -20.92
N MET A 21 -0.80 10.28 -20.54
CA MET A 21 -0.72 9.57 -19.26
C MET A 21 0.57 8.74 -19.19
N GLU A 22 0.93 8.05 -20.27
CA GLU A 22 2.17 7.27 -20.34
C GLU A 22 3.41 8.16 -20.20
N THR A 23 3.47 9.26 -20.94
CA THR A 23 4.58 10.23 -20.84
C THR A 23 4.69 10.81 -19.43
N GLU A 24 3.56 11.16 -18.81
CA GLU A 24 3.55 11.70 -17.46
C GLU A 24 4.00 10.64 -16.45
N ALA A 25 3.48 9.41 -16.52
CA ALA A 25 3.87 8.32 -15.63
C ALA A 25 5.36 7.98 -15.75
N LEU A 26 5.90 7.94 -16.97
CA LEU A 26 7.34 7.73 -17.21
C LEU A 26 8.21 8.81 -16.56
N SER A 27 7.74 10.06 -16.54
CA SER A 27 8.46 11.16 -15.87
C SER A 27 8.48 11.03 -14.35
N LEU A 28 7.58 10.23 -13.76
CA LEU A 28 7.52 10.02 -12.33
C LEU A 28 8.55 9.02 -11.82
N ILE A 29 9.06 8.14 -12.68
CA ILE A 29 9.93 7.02 -12.30
C ILE A 29 11.36 7.16 -12.85
N ASP A 30 12.31 6.47 -12.22
CA ASP A 30 13.64 6.24 -12.78
C ASP A 30 13.55 5.13 -13.84
N ALA A 31 13.08 5.49 -15.04
CA ALA A 31 12.85 4.54 -16.14
C ALA A 31 14.14 3.90 -16.70
N ASP A 32 15.29 4.55 -16.50
CA ASP A 32 16.59 4.00 -16.89
C ASP A 32 16.97 2.83 -15.97
N ARG A 33 16.68 2.95 -14.67
CA ARG A 33 16.94 1.91 -13.68
C ARG A 33 15.83 0.85 -13.64
N TYR A 34 14.59 1.26 -13.84
CA TYR A 34 13.40 0.43 -13.75
C TYR A 34 12.60 0.52 -15.06
N PRO A 35 12.96 -0.27 -16.09
CA PRO A 35 12.38 -0.18 -17.43
C PRO A 35 11.01 -0.88 -17.50
N VAL A 36 10.09 -0.56 -16.59
CA VAL A 36 8.77 -1.22 -16.45
C VAL A 36 7.89 -1.08 -17.71
N HIS A 37 8.17 -0.07 -18.53
CA HIS A 37 7.50 0.25 -19.80
C HIS A 37 8.05 -0.51 -21.02
N LEU A 38 9.13 -1.28 -20.85
CA LEU A 38 9.78 -2.03 -21.93
C LEU A 38 9.66 -3.53 -21.65
N PRO A 39 8.43 -4.10 -21.74
CA PRO A 39 8.24 -5.53 -21.56
C PRO A 39 9.12 -6.30 -22.54
N GLU A 40 9.53 -7.51 -22.13
CA GLU A 40 10.40 -8.41 -22.90
C GLU A 40 11.85 -7.93 -23.14
N SER A 41 12.21 -6.69 -22.76
CA SER A 41 13.60 -6.25 -22.79
C SER A 41 14.47 -7.04 -21.79
N THR A 42 15.75 -7.24 -22.10
CA THR A 42 16.67 -7.98 -21.21
C THR A 42 16.74 -7.40 -19.80
N ASN A 43 16.72 -6.06 -19.69
CA ASN A 43 16.76 -5.38 -18.40
C ASN A 43 15.45 -5.55 -17.62
N TYR A 44 14.31 -5.50 -18.29
CA TYR A 44 13.00 -5.78 -17.69
C TYR A 44 12.93 -7.22 -17.17
N LEU A 45 13.30 -8.21 -17.97
CA LEU A 45 13.27 -9.63 -17.56
C LEU A 45 14.22 -9.90 -16.39
N THR A 46 15.38 -9.23 -16.36
CA THR A 46 16.33 -9.30 -15.25
C THR A 46 15.74 -8.70 -13.97
N LEU A 47 15.05 -7.56 -14.09
CA LEU A 47 14.34 -6.93 -12.97
C LEU A 47 13.25 -7.84 -12.41
N ILE A 48 12.42 -8.44 -13.27
CA ILE A 48 11.38 -9.42 -12.85
C ILE A 48 11.99 -10.57 -12.07
N GLN A 49 13.08 -11.18 -12.57
CA GLN A 49 13.76 -12.29 -11.89
C GLN A 49 14.32 -11.88 -10.54
N GLN A 50 14.91 -10.68 -10.44
CA GLN A 50 15.39 -10.13 -9.18
C GLN A 50 14.24 -9.94 -8.19
N CYS A 51 13.13 -9.33 -8.61
CA CYS A 51 11.98 -9.09 -7.75
C CYS A 51 11.39 -10.41 -7.21
N ARG A 52 11.22 -11.41 -8.08
CA ARG A 52 10.74 -12.75 -7.69
C ARG A 52 11.69 -13.42 -6.70
N HIS A 53 12.99 -13.34 -6.96
CA HIS A 53 14.00 -13.89 -6.04
C HIS A 53 13.92 -13.24 -4.67
N ASP A 54 13.81 -11.91 -4.62
CA ASP A 54 13.75 -11.16 -3.37
C ASP A 54 12.48 -11.46 -2.57
N ILE A 55 11.31 -11.48 -3.22
CA ILE A 55 10.04 -11.84 -2.57
C ILE A 55 10.10 -13.26 -2.02
N LYS A 56 10.58 -14.23 -2.82
CA LYS A 56 10.66 -15.64 -2.40
C LYS A 56 11.66 -15.86 -1.26
N THR A 57 12.77 -15.15 -1.26
CA THR A 57 13.87 -15.37 -0.31
C THR A 57 13.68 -14.57 0.97
N TYR A 58 13.23 -13.33 0.85
CA TYR A 58 13.18 -12.36 1.94
C TYR A 58 11.77 -11.93 2.30
N GLY A 59 10.74 -12.38 1.58
CA GLY A 59 9.36 -11.95 1.77
C GLY A 59 9.02 -10.57 1.23
N ALA A 60 10.00 -9.87 0.65
CA ALA A 60 9.86 -8.51 0.18
C ALA A 60 10.90 -8.19 -0.90
N CYS A 61 10.49 -7.41 -1.90
CA CYS A 61 11.37 -6.77 -2.88
C CYS A 61 11.31 -5.24 -2.74
N ARG A 62 12.48 -4.61 -2.70
CA ARG A 62 12.63 -3.14 -2.62
C ARG A 62 13.22 -2.61 -3.91
N LEU A 63 12.57 -1.61 -4.48
CA LEU A 63 13.05 -0.81 -5.60
C LEU A 63 13.33 0.61 -5.10
N PRO A 64 14.52 0.87 -4.52
CA PRO A 64 14.84 2.18 -3.95
C PRO A 64 15.02 3.23 -5.04
N ALA A 65 14.54 4.45 -4.81
CA ALA A 65 14.51 5.52 -5.82
C ALA A 65 13.78 5.08 -7.11
N PHE A 66 12.69 4.32 -6.95
CA PHE A 66 11.79 3.96 -8.03
C PHE A 66 11.13 5.21 -8.62
N THR A 67 10.60 6.09 -7.77
CA THR A 67 10.17 7.43 -8.21
C THR A 67 11.33 8.42 -8.14
N THR A 68 11.35 9.35 -9.10
CA THR A 68 12.36 10.41 -9.12
C THR A 68 12.24 11.31 -7.88
N PRO A 69 13.31 12.01 -7.47
CA PRO A 69 13.23 12.96 -6.36
C PRO A 69 12.19 14.07 -6.57
N ASP A 70 12.00 14.54 -7.81
CA ASP A 70 10.99 15.55 -8.15
C ASP A 70 9.57 15.00 -8.02
N ALA A 71 9.32 13.80 -8.55
CA ALA A 71 8.02 13.14 -8.42
C ALA A 71 7.66 12.88 -6.95
N THR A 72 8.63 12.40 -6.18
CA THR A 72 8.45 12.14 -4.74
C THR A 72 8.10 13.42 -3.97
N ARG A 73 8.77 14.54 -4.27
CA ARG A 73 8.44 15.85 -3.69
C ARG A 73 7.05 16.33 -4.11
N ARG A 74 6.71 16.20 -5.39
CA ARG A 74 5.37 16.53 -5.93
C ARG A 74 4.29 15.75 -5.17
N MET A 75 4.40 14.42 -5.09
CA MET A 75 3.44 13.57 -4.39
C MET A 75 3.31 13.94 -2.90
N ALA A 76 4.40 14.34 -2.25
CA ALA A 76 4.36 14.78 -0.86
C ALA A 76 3.58 16.10 -0.70
N MET A 77 3.74 17.06 -1.61
CA MET A 77 2.98 18.32 -1.63
C MET A 77 1.49 18.09 -1.95
N GLU A 78 1.20 17.20 -2.90
CA GLU A 78 -0.17 16.80 -3.26
C GLU A 78 -0.87 16.13 -2.07
N THR A 79 -0.15 15.26 -1.34
CA THR A 79 -0.65 14.64 -0.09
C THR A 79 -0.93 15.69 0.98
N ASP A 80 -0.03 16.65 1.21
CA ASP A 80 -0.21 17.72 2.19
C ASP A 80 -1.49 18.55 1.92
N ARG A 81 -1.83 18.78 0.64
CA ARG A 81 -3.03 19.54 0.24
C ARG A 81 -4.32 18.92 0.78
N VAL A 82 -4.39 17.60 0.86
CA VAL A 82 -5.61 16.86 1.24
C VAL A 82 -5.53 16.24 2.64
N LEU A 83 -4.39 16.36 3.33
CA LEU A 83 -4.16 15.79 4.67
C LEU A 83 -5.24 16.17 5.70
N HIS A 84 -5.76 17.39 5.64
CA HIS A 84 -6.80 17.88 6.55
C HIS A 84 -8.12 17.08 6.46
N ALA A 85 -8.31 16.32 5.39
CA ALA A 85 -9.47 15.46 5.18
C ALA A 85 -9.18 13.98 5.47
N ALA A 86 -7.97 13.63 5.91
CA ALA A 86 -7.61 12.26 6.28
C ALA A 86 -8.48 11.76 7.44
N TYR A 87 -8.92 10.51 7.37
CA TYR A 87 -9.73 9.90 8.41
C TYR A 87 -8.84 9.33 9.52
N PRO A 88 -9.04 9.71 10.79
CA PRO A 88 -8.25 9.18 11.88
C PRO A 88 -8.67 7.73 12.21
N CYS A 89 -7.83 6.77 11.85
CA CYS A 89 -7.99 5.37 12.20
C CYS A 89 -7.29 5.08 13.54
N ARG A 90 -8.07 4.71 14.56
CA ARG A 90 -7.59 4.33 15.89
C ARG A 90 -8.25 3.03 16.28
N VAL A 91 -7.52 1.93 16.20
CA VAL A 91 -8.10 0.58 16.29
C VAL A 91 -7.27 -0.32 17.18
N THR A 92 -7.94 -1.28 17.81
CA THR A 92 -7.31 -2.42 18.46
C THR A 92 -7.75 -3.68 17.74
N HIS A 93 -6.79 -4.51 17.36
CA HIS A 93 -7.00 -5.76 16.61
C HIS A 93 -6.02 -6.82 17.10
N ASN A 94 -6.29 -8.10 16.85
CA ASN A 94 -5.23 -9.12 16.95
C ASN A 94 -4.36 -9.09 15.68
N VAL A 95 -3.28 -9.87 15.66
CA VAL A 95 -2.37 -9.89 14.51
C VAL A 95 -3.00 -10.44 13.22
N TYR A 96 -4.16 -11.10 13.29
CA TYR A 96 -4.87 -11.66 12.14
C TYR A 96 -6.04 -10.80 11.67
N LEU A 97 -6.30 -9.65 12.32
CA LEU A 97 -7.44 -8.77 12.05
C LEU A 97 -8.81 -9.44 12.24
N GLU A 98 -8.86 -10.52 13.02
CA GLU A 98 -10.08 -11.28 13.27
C GLU A 98 -10.83 -10.79 14.53
N LYS A 99 -12.10 -11.19 14.66
CA LYS A 99 -12.84 -11.01 15.93
C LYS A 99 -12.24 -11.89 17.03
N ASP A 100 -12.38 -11.45 18.28
CA ASP A 100 -11.98 -12.27 19.43
C ASP A 100 -12.72 -13.62 19.43
N ASN A 101 -12.01 -14.67 19.84
CA ASN A 101 -12.49 -16.04 19.90
C ASN A 101 -12.07 -16.66 21.23
N ASP A 102 -13.03 -16.79 22.13
CA ASP A 102 -12.86 -17.28 23.50
C ASP A 102 -12.48 -18.77 23.60
N ALA A 103 -12.49 -19.51 22.48
CA ALA A 103 -11.93 -20.85 22.41
C ALA A 103 -10.40 -20.88 22.62
N PHE A 104 -9.71 -19.75 22.42
CA PHE A 104 -8.27 -19.63 22.68
C PHE A 104 -7.98 -19.03 24.06
N SER A 105 -6.79 -19.29 24.61
CA SER A 105 -6.31 -18.62 25.83
C SER A 105 -6.08 -17.12 25.59
N GLU A 106 -6.16 -16.30 26.66
CA GLU A 106 -5.99 -14.85 26.57
C GLU A 106 -4.63 -14.44 25.98
N ASP A 107 -3.57 -15.20 26.28
CA ASP A 107 -2.21 -14.96 25.74
C ASP A 107 -2.01 -15.46 24.29
N HIS A 108 -3.02 -16.08 23.68
CA HIS A 108 -2.91 -16.59 22.32
C HIS A 108 -2.80 -15.45 21.29
N PRO A 109 -2.00 -15.55 20.22
CA PRO A 109 -1.86 -14.50 19.20
C PRO A 109 -3.18 -14.00 18.59
N ARG A 110 -4.20 -14.86 18.50
CA ARG A 110 -5.55 -14.51 18.02
C ARG A 110 -6.38 -13.69 19.01
N ARG A 111 -5.97 -13.60 20.26
CA ARG A 111 -6.66 -12.84 21.32
C ARG A 111 -5.84 -11.68 21.85
N ARG A 112 -4.52 -11.70 21.64
CA ARG A 112 -3.63 -10.62 22.04
C ARG A 112 -3.82 -9.38 21.17
N GLY A 113 -4.31 -8.31 21.78
CA GLY A 113 -4.52 -7.03 21.12
C GLY A 113 -3.22 -6.32 20.74
N GLN A 114 -3.25 -5.66 19.59
CA GLN A 114 -2.28 -4.72 19.04
C GLN A 114 -3.04 -3.42 18.74
N THR A 115 -2.39 -2.28 18.93
CA THR A 115 -2.97 -0.98 18.60
C THR A 115 -2.40 -0.47 17.30
N SER A 116 -3.24 0.20 16.52
CA SER A 116 -2.81 0.94 15.32
C SER A 116 -3.44 2.32 15.35
N GLU A 117 -2.60 3.32 15.11
CA GLU A 117 -2.97 4.72 15.07
C GLU A 117 -2.34 5.36 13.85
N LEU A 118 -3.16 5.73 12.88
CA LEU A 118 -2.74 6.37 11.64
C LEU A 118 -3.93 7.10 11.03
N ASP A 119 -3.66 8.09 10.20
CA ASP A 119 -4.70 8.82 9.46
C ASP A 119 -4.66 8.37 8.00
N VAL A 120 -5.83 8.12 7.39
CA VAL A 120 -5.93 7.54 6.05
C VAL A 120 -6.55 8.54 5.09
N ILE A 121 -5.85 8.81 3.99
CA ILE A 121 -6.40 9.49 2.81
C ILE A 121 -6.91 8.40 1.86
N ALA A 122 -8.21 8.41 1.60
CA ALA A 122 -8.89 7.47 0.72
C ALA A 122 -8.70 7.83 -0.76
N TYR A 123 -8.95 6.86 -1.65
CA TYR A 123 -8.69 6.99 -3.08
C TYR A 123 -9.44 8.15 -3.76
N ASP A 124 -10.72 8.32 -3.45
CA ASP A 124 -11.55 9.41 -3.98
C ASP A 124 -11.16 10.81 -3.46
N GLN A 125 -10.20 10.90 -2.53
CA GLN A 125 -9.62 12.16 -2.08
C GLN A 125 -8.33 12.53 -2.83
N ILE A 126 -7.80 11.62 -3.66
CA ILE A 126 -6.61 11.83 -4.49
C ILE A 126 -7.05 12.33 -5.86
N ASP A 127 -6.50 13.46 -6.30
CA ASP A 127 -6.92 14.06 -7.57
C ASP A 127 -6.42 13.24 -8.76
N PRO A 128 -7.21 13.07 -9.84
CA PRO A 128 -6.77 12.38 -11.04
C PRO A 128 -5.51 12.94 -11.71
N GLY A 129 -5.16 14.20 -11.44
CA GLY A 129 -3.91 14.83 -11.87
C GLY A 129 -2.76 14.72 -10.87
N ASP A 130 -2.96 14.14 -9.69
CA ASP A 130 -1.88 13.91 -8.71
C ASP A 130 -0.98 12.76 -9.19
N GLY A 131 0.33 12.85 -8.90
CA GLY A 131 1.32 11.88 -9.38
C GLY A 131 1.04 10.45 -8.91
N LEU A 132 0.52 10.27 -7.68
CA LEU A 132 0.16 8.94 -7.17
C LEU A 132 -0.97 8.30 -7.97
N TYR A 133 -1.98 9.08 -8.35
CA TYR A 133 -3.10 8.60 -9.16
C TYR A 133 -2.61 8.17 -10.54
N ILE A 134 -1.83 9.04 -11.19
CA ILE A 134 -1.23 8.76 -12.51
C ILE A 134 -0.41 7.47 -12.47
N LEU A 135 0.48 7.34 -11.48
CA LEU A 135 1.32 6.15 -11.32
C LEU A 135 0.48 4.88 -11.08
N TYR A 136 -0.52 4.95 -10.21
CA TYR A 136 -1.41 3.82 -9.94
C TYR A 136 -2.21 3.40 -11.19
N GLN A 137 -2.68 4.37 -11.97
CA GLN A 137 -3.50 4.18 -13.17
C GLN A 137 -2.69 3.82 -14.42
N TRP A 138 -1.36 3.80 -14.33
CA TRP A 138 -0.49 3.42 -15.45
C TRP A 138 -0.43 1.90 -15.64
N ASP A 139 -0.75 1.45 -16.86
CA ASP A 139 -0.91 0.03 -17.16
C ASP A 139 0.41 -0.75 -17.12
N ASP A 140 1.53 -0.14 -17.46
CA ASP A 140 2.83 -0.83 -17.40
C ASP A 140 3.25 -1.15 -15.97
N LEU A 141 2.91 -0.29 -15.00
CA LEU A 141 3.12 -0.62 -13.59
C LEU A 141 2.24 -1.80 -13.17
N LEU A 142 0.97 -1.84 -13.57
CA LEU A 142 0.08 -2.96 -13.30
C LEU A 142 0.63 -4.26 -13.91
N HIS A 143 1.06 -4.23 -15.18
CA HIS A 143 1.64 -5.38 -15.86
C HIS A 143 2.93 -5.85 -15.20
N PHE A 144 3.82 -4.92 -14.85
CA PHE A 144 5.04 -5.22 -14.10
C PHE A 144 4.73 -5.93 -12.78
N ILE A 145 3.79 -5.42 -11.99
CA ILE A 145 3.38 -6.06 -10.72
C ILE A 145 2.79 -7.45 -10.99
N ALA A 146 1.91 -7.60 -11.98
CA ALA A 146 1.33 -8.90 -12.33
C ALA A 146 2.41 -9.93 -12.68
N GLU A 147 3.41 -9.51 -13.47
CA GLU A 147 4.53 -10.37 -13.84
C GLU A 147 5.45 -10.69 -12.66
N VAL A 148 5.74 -9.73 -11.77
CA VAL A 148 6.52 -10.01 -10.55
C VAL A 148 5.84 -11.09 -9.70
N LEU A 149 4.51 -11.10 -9.65
CA LEU A 149 3.74 -12.00 -8.80
C LEU A 149 3.38 -13.34 -9.45
N GLU A 150 3.72 -13.56 -10.73
CA GLU A 150 3.47 -14.83 -11.44
C GLU A 150 2.00 -15.20 -11.62
N HIS A 151 1.07 -14.23 -11.60
CA HIS A 151 -0.34 -14.49 -11.88
C HIS A 151 -0.73 -14.08 -13.29
N ALA A 152 -1.69 -14.81 -13.85
CA ALA A 152 -2.15 -14.59 -15.23
C ALA A 152 -2.84 -13.23 -15.43
N SER A 153 -3.43 -12.64 -14.39
CA SER A 153 -4.08 -11.34 -14.46
C SER A 153 -4.14 -10.69 -13.09
N TYR A 154 -3.85 -9.39 -13.05
CA TYR A 154 -4.12 -8.51 -11.91
C TYR A 154 -4.99 -7.35 -12.37
N TYR A 155 -5.77 -6.83 -11.44
CA TYR A 155 -6.70 -5.73 -11.63
C TYR A 155 -6.44 -4.69 -10.56
N ARG A 156 -6.59 -3.42 -10.91
CA ARG A 156 -6.74 -2.37 -9.90
C ARG A 156 -7.99 -2.68 -9.08
N MET A 157 -7.89 -2.54 -7.76
CA MET A 157 -9.03 -2.78 -6.87
C MET A 157 -10.17 -1.83 -7.27
N ALA A 158 -11.40 -2.34 -7.29
CA ALA A 158 -12.55 -1.58 -7.78
C ALA A 158 -13.15 -0.65 -6.72
N ASP A 159 -12.72 -0.81 -5.47
CA ASP A 159 -13.17 -0.01 -4.34
C ASP A 159 -12.82 1.47 -4.49
N PRO A 160 -13.80 2.38 -4.52
CA PRO A 160 -13.57 3.80 -4.73
C PRO A 160 -12.90 4.50 -3.54
N LEU A 161 -12.77 3.85 -2.38
CA LEU A 161 -12.06 4.36 -1.21
C LEU A 161 -10.70 3.69 -1.02
N ALA A 162 -10.58 2.42 -1.39
CA ALA A 162 -9.43 1.59 -1.01
C ALA A 162 -8.42 1.30 -2.12
N ALA A 163 -8.71 1.64 -3.39
CA ALA A 163 -7.85 1.25 -4.51
C ALA A 163 -6.43 1.84 -4.45
N LEU A 164 -6.32 3.08 -3.98
CA LEU A 164 -5.07 3.76 -3.69
C LEU A 164 -5.28 4.59 -2.43
N THR A 165 -4.46 4.38 -1.41
CA THR A 165 -4.59 5.10 -0.14
C THR A 165 -3.26 5.66 0.30
N VAL A 166 -3.27 6.69 1.14
CA VAL A 166 -2.06 7.19 1.82
C VAL A 166 -2.26 7.12 3.32
N ASN A 167 -1.39 6.38 3.99
CA ASN A 167 -1.29 6.40 5.44
C ASN A 167 -0.39 7.56 5.87
N ALA A 168 -0.97 8.51 6.58
CA ALA A 168 -0.30 9.61 7.25
C ALA A 168 -0.09 9.27 8.73
N MET A 169 1.16 9.31 9.17
CA MET A 169 1.54 8.99 10.54
C MET A 169 2.31 10.15 11.16
N HIS A 170 1.69 10.81 12.14
CA HIS A 170 2.25 11.89 12.96
C HIS A 170 3.11 11.35 14.11
N GLU A 171 3.73 12.24 14.87
CA GLU A 171 4.50 11.87 16.05
C GLU A 171 3.71 10.94 16.99
N GLY A 172 4.33 9.83 17.40
CA GLY A 172 3.73 8.81 18.27
C GLY A 172 2.84 7.79 17.57
N GLN A 173 2.35 8.08 16.35
CA GLN A 173 1.52 7.17 15.58
C GLN A 173 2.32 5.98 15.03
N HIS A 174 1.64 4.84 14.89
CA HIS A 174 2.24 3.54 14.53
C HIS A 174 1.19 2.60 13.93
N HIS A 175 1.65 1.52 13.31
CA HIS A 175 0.77 0.44 12.88
C HIS A 175 1.23 -0.84 13.58
N GLY A 176 0.41 -1.38 14.49
CA GLY A 176 0.74 -2.55 15.29
C GLY A 176 1.00 -3.80 14.45
N TRP A 177 1.57 -4.84 15.08
CA TRP A 177 1.83 -6.11 14.39
C TRP A 177 0.54 -6.68 13.79
N HIS A 178 0.59 -7.01 12.51
CA HIS A 178 -0.50 -7.69 11.82
C HIS A 178 0.03 -8.49 10.62
N PHE A 179 -0.85 -9.33 10.08
CA PHE A 179 -0.76 -9.84 8.73
C PHE A 179 -1.81 -9.17 7.86
N ASP A 180 -1.53 -9.07 6.55
CA ASP A 180 -2.50 -8.60 5.59
C ASP A 180 -3.49 -9.72 5.21
N GLU A 181 -4.67 -9.32 4.75
CA GLU A 181 -5.58 -10.25 4.04
C GLU A 181 -5.11 -10.53 2.62
N ALA A 182 -4.38 -9.58 2.01
CA ALA A 182 -3.83 -9.71 0.67
C ALA A 182 -2.54 -10.53 0.68
N GLU A 183 -2.36 -11.42 -0.30
CA GLU A 183 -1.14 -12.23 -0.44
C GLU A 183 0.10 -11.34 -0.54
N VAL A 184 0.00 -10.29 -1.35
CA VAL A 184 1.03 -9.28 -1.56
C VAL A 184 0.45 -7.88 -1.51
N THR A 185 1.24 -6.96 -0.94
CA THR A 185 0.93 -5.54 -0.83
C THR A 185 2.04 -4.73 -1.51
N THR A 186 1.64 -3.74 -2.31
CA THR A 186 2.55 -2.80 -2.98
C THR A 186 2.45 -1.44 -2.29
N THR A 187 3.57 -0.91 -1.83
CA THR A 187 3.63 0.41 -1.18
C THR A 187 4.70 1.30 -1.79
N LEU A 188 4.48 2.62 -1.71
CA LEU A 188 5.44 3.64 -2.12
C LEU A 188 5.71 4.57 -0.94
N MET A 189 6.97 4.66 -0.51
CA MET A 189 7.37 5.62 0.51
C MET A 189 7.40 7.03 -0.09
N ILE A 190 6.53 7.93 0.37
CA ILE A 190 6.46 9.32 -0.14
C ILE A 190 7.29 10.25 0.74
N ARG A 191 7.19 10.08 2.06
CA ARG A 191 7.89 10.92 3.04
C ARG A 191 8.25 10.08 4.25
N LYS A 192 9.54 10.00 4.57
CA LYS A 192 10.01 9.37 5.81
C LYS A 192 9.96 10.38 6.97
N PRO A 193 9.77 9.90 8.21
CA PRO A 193 9.86 10.75 9.40
C PRO A 193 11.33 11.05 9.74
N GLU A 194 11.56 11.82 10.81
CA GLU A 194 12.91 12.11 11.31
C GLU A 194 13.57 10.87 11.93
N GLU A 195 12.83 10.09 12.72
CA GLU A 195 13.25 8.82 13.29
C GLU A 195 12.01 7.90 13.48
N GLY A 196 12.22 6.60 13.62
CA GLY A 196 11.14 5.63 13.78
C GLY A 196 10.33 5.47 12.48
N GLY A 197 9.08 5.03 12.60
CA GLY A 197 8.25 4.75 11.40
C GLY A 197 8.83 3.64 10.51
N PHE A 198 9.68 2.78 11.07
CA PHE A 198 10.32 1.68 10.37
C PHE A 198 9.29 0.60 10.07
N PHE A 199 9.32 0.09 8.84
CA PHE A 199 8.57 -1.11 8.50
C PHE A 199 9.36 -2.31 9.03
N GLU A 200 8.86 -2.95 10.08
CA GLU A 200 9.46 -4.14 10.66
C GLU A 200 8.64 -5.36 10.30
N TYR A 201 9.32 -6.47 9.98
CA TYR A 201 8.63 -7.69 9.59
C TYR A 201 9.40 -8.97 9.93
N VAL A 202 8.66 -10.06 10.00
CA VAL A 202 9.17 -11.43 10.05
C VAL A 202 8.46 -12.25 8.98
N HIS A 203 9.22 -12.76 8.03
CA HIS A 203 8.68 -13.53 6.92
C HIS A 203 8.35 -14.99 7.31
N ASN A 204 7.43 -15.62 6.58
CA ASN A 204 7.07 -17.04 6.66
C ASN A 204 6.57 -17.49 8.05
N LEU A 205 5.73 -16.67 8.68
CA LEU A 205 5.05 -17.00 9.94
C LEU A 205 3.63 -17.56 9.72
N ARG A 206 3.11 -17.46 8.49
CA ARG A 206 1.80 -17.95 8.09
C ARG A 206 1.82 -18.48 6.66
N THR A 207 1.05 -19.52 6.42
CA THR A 207 0.64 -20.06 5.12
C THR A 207 -0.83 -20.47 5.20
N ASP A 208 -1.44 -20.87 4.08
CA ASP A 208 -2.86 -21.30 4.06
C ASP A 208 -3.16 -22.48 4.98
N ASP A 209 -2.17 -23.35 5.19
CA ASP A 209 -2.27 -24.57 5.97
C ASP A 209 -1.66 -24.46 7.38
N ARG A 210 -0.94 -23.37 7.69
CA ARG A 210 -0.10 -23.30 8.90
C ARG A 210 0.00 -21.90 9.49
N ASN A 211 -0.07 -21.84 10.82
CA ASN A 211 0.26 -20.64 11.60
C ASN A 211 1.35 -20.97 12.62
N GLU A 212 2.48 -20.25 12.58
CA GLU A 212 3.62 -20.44 13.49
C GLU A 212 3.41 -19.68 14.81
N TYR A 213 2.40 -20.07 15.60
CA TYR A 213 1.99 -19.32 16.80
C TYR A 213 3.13 -19.08 17.81
N ASP A 214 4.05 -20.03 17.97
CA ASP A 214 5.21 -19.87 18.86
C ASP A 214 6.15 -18.76 18.37
N GLN A 215 6.40 -18.69 17.07
CA GLN A 215 7.25 -17.67 16.48
C GLN A 215 6.55 -16.31 16.48
N VAL A 216 5.25 -16.27 16.16
CA VAL A 216 4.40 -15.08 16.31
C VAL A 216 4.45 -14.55 17.75
N ASN A 217 4.32 -15.43 18.75
CA ASN A 217 4.45 -15.05 20.15
C ASN A 217 5.84 -14.51 20.50
N ARG A 218 6.92 -15.07 19.95
CA ARG A 218 8.26 -14.51 20.14
C ARG A 218 8.37 -13.11 19.56
N THR A 219 7.79 -12.86 18.38
CA THR A 219 7.78 -11.54 17.75
C THR A 219 6.97 -10.54 18.56
N LEU A 220 5.78 -10.92 19.03
CA LEU A 220 4.93 -10.08 19.89
C LEU A 220 5.54 -9.75 21.26
N ASN A 221 6.58 -10.48 21.67
CA ASN A 221 7.32 -10.23 22.90
C ASN A 221 8.68 -9.56 22.65
N ASP A 222 8.92 -9.04 21.44
CA ASP A 222 10.18 -8.42 20.98
C ASP A 222 11.40 -9.33 21.24
N LYS A 223 11.22 -10.65 21.08
CA LYS A 223 12.24 -11.69 21.30
C LYS A 223 12.62 -12.45 20.03
N HIS A 224 12.02 -12.11 18.90
CA HIS A 224 12.31 -12.80 17.64
C HIS A 224 13.64 -12.29 17.06
N PRO A 225 14.66 -13.15 16.85
CA PRO A 225 15.97 -12.71 16.39
C PRO A 225 15.95 -12.22 14.94
N ASP A 226 14.99 -12.72 14.14
CA ASP A 226 14.90 -12.44 12.70
C ASP A 226 13.97 -11.26 12.35
N VAL A 227 13.66 -10.37 13.31
CA VAL A 227 12.94 -9.13 12.96
C VAL A 227 13.82 -8.32 12.02
N GLN A 228 13.34 -8.08 10.81
CA GLN A 228 13.99 -7.23 9.83
C GLN A 228 13.34 -5.85 9.86
N ALA A 229 14.15 -4.80 9.81
CA ALA A 229 13.68 -3.43 9.67
C ALA A 229 14.04 -2.89 8.28
N LEU A 230 13.04 -2.43 7.54
CA LEU A 230 13.21 -1.75 6.27
C LEU A 230 13.10 -0.24 6.49
N GLU A 231 14.25 0.42 6.35
CA GLU A 231 14.27 1.87 6.15
C GLU A 231 13.84 2.17 4.71
N GLY A 232 12.64 2.70 4.56
CA GLY A 232 12.15 3.18 3.27
C GLY A 232 12.67 4.60 3.03
N GLU A 233 13.62 4.76 2.10
CA GLU A 233 13.93 6.10 1.59
C GLU A 233 12.75 6.59 0.73
N PRO A 234 12.44 7.90 0.74
CA PRO A 234 11.45 8.48 -0.16
C PRO A 234 11.69 8.06 -1.62
N GLY A 235 10.61 7.65 -2.27
CA GLY A 235 10.57 7.11 -3.62
C GLY A 235 10.87 5.62 -3.75
N THR A 236 10.99 4.90 -2.64
CA THR A 236 11.13 3.43 -2.66
C THR A 236 9.78 2.75 -2.89
N LEU A 237 9.67 1.94 -3.95
CA LEU A 237 8.57 1.00 -4.14
C LEU A 237 8.91 -0.31 -3.42
N LEU A 238 7.99 -0.81 -2.60
CA LEU A 238 8.11 -2.05 -1.84
C LEU A 238 6.96 -2.98 -2.24
N ILE A 239 7.32 -4.18 -2.68
CA ILE A 239 6.37 -5.28 -2.95
C ILE A 239 6.64 -6.34 -1.88
N PHE A 240 5.69 -6.62 -1.00
CA PHE A 240 5.93 -7.54 0.12
C PHE A 240 4.77 -8.50 0.36
N SER A 241 5.10 -9.73 0.78
CA SER A 241 4.12 -10.78 1.07
C SER A 241 3.50 -10.58 2.45
N GLY A 242 2.52 -9.68 2.54
CA GLY A 242 1.84 -9.32 3.79
C GLY A 242 1.02 -10.46 4.39
N TYR A 243 0.54 -11.40 3.57
CA TYR A 243 -0.19 -12.56 4.08
C TYR A 243 0.73 -13.52 4.85
N CYS A 244 1.92 -13.80 4.34
CA CYS A 244 2.85 -14.75 4.97
C CYS A 244 3.76 -14.09 6.02
N SER A 245 3.85 -12.75 6.02
CA SER A 245 4.80 -11.99 6.84
C SER A 245 4.07 -11.13 7.86
N MET A 246 4.32 -11.38 9.14
CA MET A 246 3.83 -10.50 10.18
C MET A 246 4.66 -9.23 10.15
N HIS A 247 4.03 -8.07 10.16
CA HIS A 247 4.71 -6.79 10.02
C HIS A 247 4.06 -5.68 10.85
N ARG A 248 4.84 -4.64 11.13
CA ARG A 248 4.41 -3.44 11.85
C ARG A 248 5.09 -2.20 11.29
N VAL A 249 4.56 -1.03 11.62
CA VAL A 249 5.27 0.25 11.51
C VAL A 249 5.56 0.74 12.93
N THR A 250 6.84 0.92 13.26
CA THR A 250 7.23 1.43 14.59
C THR A 250 6.76 2.86 14.81
N PRO A 251 6.63 3.33 16.07
CA PRO A 251 6.21 4.71 16.35
C PRO A 251 7.06 5.74 15.60
N VAL A 252 6.38 6.67 14.93
CA VAL A 252 7.00 7.83 14.31
C VAL A 252 7.53 8.77 15.39
N LYS A 253 8.74 9.29 15.21
CA LYS A 253 9.35 10.28 16.09
C LYS A 253 9.72 11.54 15.31
N GLY A 254 9.58 12.68 15.96
CA GLY A 254 9.78 14.00 15.34
C GLY A 254 8.51 14.52 14.67
N HIS A 255 8.60 15.72 14.11
CA HIS A 255 7.43 16.48 13.65
C HIS A 255 7.12 16.28 12.17
N VAL A 256 8.02 15.63 11.42
CA VAL A 256 7.77 15.26 10.02
C VAL A 256 6.80 14.09 9.94
N THR A 257 5.59 14.35 9.45
CA THR A 257 4.60 13.30 9.18
C THR A 257 5.13 12.31 8.16
N ARG A 258 5.04 11.01 8.46
CA ARG A 258 5.37 9.92 7.55
C ARG A 258 4.21 9.68 6.58
N TYR A 259 4.50 9.60 5.29
CA TYR A 259 3.54 9.25 4.24
C TYR A 259 3.98 8.01 3.49
N VAL A 260 3.11 7.00 3.47
CA VAL A 260 3.26 5.82 2.62
C VAL A 260 1.97 5.60 1.85
N ALA A 261 2.07 5.47 0.52
CA ALA A 261 0.95 5.06 -0.29
C ALA A 261 0.87 3.53 -0.35
N THR A 262 -0.36 3.01 -0.38
CA THR A 262 -0.66 1.61 -0.68
C THR A 262 -1.39 1.54 -2.01
N LEU A 263 -0.82 0.83 -2.98
CA LEU A 263 -1.35 0.62 -4.32
C LEU A 263 -2.00 -0.76 -4.34
N CYS A 264 -3.34 -0.82 -4.35
CA CYS A 264 -4.07 -2.07 -4.21
C CYS A 264 -4.35 -2.71 -5.56
N TYR A 265 -3.72 -3.84 -5.83
CA TYR A 265 -4.00 -4.69 -6.97
C TYR A 265 -4.56 -6.04 -6.51
N LYS A 266 -5.40 -6.68 -7.33
CA LYS A 266 -6.17 -7.88 -6.99
C LYS A 266 -6.17 -8.88 -8.14
N GLU A 267 -6.18 -10.18 -7.82
CA GLU A 267 -6.26 -11.25 -8.81
C GLU A 267 -7.64 -11.35 -9.49
N GLN A 268 -8.68 -10.85 -8.84
CA GLN A 268 -10.05 -10.86 -9.34
C GLN A 268 -10.50 -9.44 -9.68
N PRO A 269 -11.25 -9.25 -10.78
CA PRO A 269 -11.88 -7.97 -11.07
C PRO A 269 -13.00 -7.70 -10.06
N ASN A 270 -13.39 -6.43 -9.92
CA ASN A 270 -14.54 -6.02 -9.10
C ASN A 270 -14.43 -6.41 -7.61
N VAL A 271 -13.22 -6.40 -7.05
CA VAL A 271 -13.01 -6.58 -5.61
C VAL A 271 -13.24 -5.26 -4.88
N TYR A 272 -14.09 -5.31 -3.85
CA TYR A 272 -14.44 -4.20 -2.95
C TYR A 272 -14.17 -4.60 -1.50
N ASN A 273 -13.83 -3.63 -0.66
CA ASN A 273 -13.90 -3.84 0.78
C ASN A 273 -15.37 -3.90 1.22
N SER A 274 -15.64 -4.62 2.30
CA SER A 274 -16.98 -4.62 2.88
C SER A 274 -17.32 -3.23 3.45
N PRO A 275 -18.62 -2.88 3.57
CA PRO A 275 -19.03 -1.62 4.20
C PRO A 275 -18.47 -1.43 5.61
N GLU A 276 -18.28 -2.51 6.36
CA GLU A 276 -17.69 -2.49 7.70
C GLU A 276 -16.21 -2.09 7.65
N VAL A 277 -15.43 -2.67 6.73
CA VAL A 277 -14.02 -2.33 6.51
C VAL A 277 -13.88 -0.89 6.02
N GLN A 278 -14.73 -0.45 5.09
CA GLN A 278 -14.72 0.93 4.61
C GLN A 278 -14.99 1.92 5.76
N LYS A 279 -16.00 1.64 6.59
CA LYS A 279 -16.30 2.49 7.74
C LYS A 279 -15.19 2.50 8.79
N LEU A 280 -14.49 1.38 8.96
CA LEU A 280 -13.36 1.27 9.89
C LEU A 280 -12.17 2.14 9.46
N PHE A 281 -11.77 2.08 8.19
CA PHE A 281 -10.56 2.75 7.71
C PHE A 281 -10.80 4.15 7.12
N TYR A 282 -12.03 4.46 6.69
CA TYR A 282 -12.34 5.73 6.01
C TYR A 282 -13.48 6.50 6.68
N GLY A 283 -14.11 5.95 7.73
CA GLY A 283 -15.20 6.59 8.46
C GLY A 283 -16.55 6.65 7.73
N ARG A 284 -16.59 6.16 6.49
CA ARG A 284 -17.76 6.19 5.60
C ARG A 284 -17.77 5.01 4.65
N THR A 285 -18.87 4.84 3.94
CA THR A 285 -19.04 3.89 2.85
C THR A 285 -19.24 4.66 1.54
N ALA A 286 -18.88 4.06 0.42
CA ALA A 286 -19.12 4.63 -0.91
C ALA A 286 -20.52 4.35 -1.46
#